data_AF-A0A953PDV3-F1
#
_entry.id   AF-A0A953PDV3-F1
#
_cell.length_a   1.000
_cell.length_b   1.000
_cell.length_c   1.000
_cell.angle_alpha   90.00
_cell.angle_beta   90.00
_cell.angle_gamma   90.00
#
_symmetry.space_group_name_H-M   'P 1'
#
loop_
_entity.id
_entity.type
_entity.pdbx_description
1 polymer ?
#
loop_
_entity_poly.entity_id
_entity_poly.type
_entity_poly.pdbx_seq_one_letter_code
_entity_poly.pdbx_strand_id
1 'polypeptide(L)'
;MKYKVFFHQGNELSLKTKVERGEAWLDDTGLHVSGPSEVIVLSEDLLAAELFRLHGLGRVIRVEHRQGQLFLSVVRFMIGQFAFINFFKTGELHKELVAVTGQPTKI
;
A
#
# COMPACT_ATOMS: atom_id res chain seq x y z
N MET A 1 12.16 -6.30 0.25
CA MET A 1 12.46 -5.52 -0.99
C MET A 1 11.85 -4.13 -0.85
N LYS A 2 12.46 -3.08 -1.40
CA LYS A 2 11.86 -1.73 -1.37
C LYS A 2 11.10 -1.42 -2.65
N TYR A 3 9.90 -0.84 -2.51
CA TYR A 3 9.01 -0.46 -3.58
C TYR A 3 8.78 1.06 -3.58
N LYS A 4 8.92 1.73 -4.72
CA LYS A 4 8.46 3.11 -4.85
C LYS A 4 6.94 3.13 -4.86
N VAL A 5 6.32 3.86 -3.95
CA VAL A 5 4.86 3.87 -3.79
C VAL A 5 4.31 5.29 -3.82
N PHE A 6 3.03 5.40 -4.18
CA PHE A 6 2.20 6.43 -3.57
C PHE A 6 1.56 5.84 -2.31
N PHE A 7 1.27 6.67 -1.33
CA PHE A 7 0.53 6.23 -0.15
C PHE A 7 -0.38 7.33 0.42
N HIS A 8 -1.39 6.91 1.18
CA HIS A 8 -2.31 7.79 1.88
C HIS A 8 -2.80 7.10 3.16
N GLN A 9 -2.65 7.78 4.30
CA GLN A 9 -3.26 7.37 5.56
C GLN A 9 -4.60 8.09 5.74
N GLY A 10 -5.67 7.33 5.90
CA GLY A 10 -7.02 7.88 5.99
C GLY A 10 -8.08 6.81 5.76
N ASN A 11 -9.35 7.18 5.91
CA ASN A 11 -10.46 6.21 5.88
C ASN A 11 -11.00 5.94 4.46
N GLU A 12 -10.59 6.72 3.46
CA GLU A 12 -11.06 6.56 2.09
C GLU A 12 -10.03 7.02 1.05
N LEU A 13 -10.18 6.51 -0.17
CA LEU A 13 -9.46 6.96 -1.34
C LEU A 13 -10.46 7.52 -2.36
N SER A 14 -10.48 8.83 -2.55
CA SER A 14 -11.33 9.53 -3.52
C SER A 14 -10.49 10.31 -4.54
N LEU A 15 -11.13 10.84 -5.58
CA LEU A 15 -10.45 11.70 -6.56
C LEU A 15 -9.88 13.00 -5.96
N LYS A 16 -10.33 13.39 -4.76
CA LYS A 16 -9.83 14.57 -4.05
C LYS A 16 -8.68 14.23 -3.09
N THR A 17 -8.43 12.95 -2.85
CA THR A 17 -7.38 12.50 -1.93
C THR A 17 -6.02 12.91 -2.47
N LYS A 18 -5.27 13.65 -1.66
CA LYS A 18 -3.85 13.94 -1.91
C LYS A 18 -3.03 12.78 -1.38
N VAL A 19 -2.33 12.12 -2.29
CA VAL A 19 -1.41 11.03 -1.95
C VAL A 19 0.00 11.57 -1.78
N GLU A 20 0.75 10.96 -0.89
CA GLU A 20 2.17 11.17 -0.75
C GLU A 20 2.95 10.19 -1.63
N ARG A 21 4.23 10.50 -1.87
CA ARG A 21 5.17 9.62 -2.55
C ARG A 21 6.20 9.14 -1.55
N GLY A 22 6.54 7.86 -1.60
CA GLY A 22 7.51 7.27 -0.69
C GLY A 22 8.12 5.97 -1.20
N GLU A 23 8.75 5.26 -0.27
CA GLU A 23 9.19 3.89 -0.45
C GLU A 23 8.57 2.99 0.61
N ALA A 24 8.01 1.85 0.21
CA ALA A 24 7.46 0.86 1.12
C ALA A 24 8.29 -0.43 1.10
N TRP A 25 8.46 -1.06 2.26
CA TRP A 25 9.04 -2.39 2.36
C TRP A 25 8.48 -3.14 3.56
N LEU A 26 8.57 -4.46 3.49
CA LEU A 26 8.36 -5.31 4.65
C LEU A 26 9.69 -5.86 5.13
N ASP A 27 9.80 -5.99 6.45
CA ASP A 27 10.81 -6.76 7.14
C ASP A 27 10.16 -7.59 8.26
N ASP A 28 10.97 -8.21 9.12
CA ASP A 28 10.50 -9.08 10.20
C ASP A 28 9.63 -8.34 11.23
N THR A 29 9.72 -7.01 11.32
CA THR A 29 8.96 -6.20 12.27
C THR A 29 7.60 -5.74 11.73
N GLY A 30 7.47 -5.58 10.41
CA GLY A 30 6.22 -5.18 9.77
C GLY A 30 6.39 -4.38 8.48
N LEU A 31 5.35 -3.60 8.16
CA LEU A 31 5.32 -2.71 7.01
C LEU A 31 5.89 -1.35 7.38
N HIS A 32 6.89 -0.92 6.62
CA HIS A 32 7.48 0.41 6.70
C HIS A 32 7.18 1.19 5.44
N VAL A 33 6.84 2.47 5.58
CA VAL A 33 6.71 3.42 4.49
C VAL A 33 7.45 4.69 4.85
N SER A 34 8.48 5.01 4.08
CA SER A 34 9.24 6.25 4.22
C SER A 34 8.82 7.29 3.20
N GLY A 35 8.75 8.55 3.59
CA GLY A 35 8.20 9.64 2.77
C GLY A 35 8.18 10.97 3.51
N PRO A 36 7.39 11.96 3.06
CA PRO A 36 7.13 13.16 3.85
C PRO A 36 6.56 12.85 5.24
N SER A 37 5.66 11.86 5.30
CA SER A 37 5.17 11.25 6.54
C SER A 37 5.70 9.81 6.66
N GLU A 38 6.42 9.52 7.74
CA GLU A 38 6.86 8.15 8.04
C GLU A 38 5.71 7.33 8.62
N VAL A 39 5.50 6.11 8.12
CA VAL A 39 4.48 5.19 8.61
C VAL A 39 5.13 3.84 8.90
N ILE A 40 4.97 3.37 10.13
CA ILE A 40 5.41 2.04 10.56
C ILE A 40 4.18 1.31 11.11
N VAL A 41 3.89 0.15 10.53
CA VAL A 41 2.82 -0.74 10.97
C VAL A 41 3.44 -2.07 11.36
N LEU A 42 3.44 -2.36 12.65
CA LEU A 42 4.00 -3.62 13.17
C LEU A 42 3.18 -4.82 12.68
N SER A 43 3.84 -5.95 12.48
CA SER A 43 3.20 -7.19 12.00
C SER A 43 2.00 -7.61 12.87
N GLU A 44 2.10 -7.43 14.18
CA GLU A 44 1.03 -7.72 15.15
C GLU A 44 -0.18 -6.78 15.09
N ASP A 45 0.00 -5.62 14.47
CA ASP A 45 -1.04 -4.62 14.27
C ASP A 45 -1.67 -4.70 12.87
N LEU A 46 -1.09 -5.46 11.94
CA LEU A 46 -1.65 -5.70 10.61
C LEU A 46 -2.86 -6.64 10.71
N LEU A 47 -4.03 -6.13 10.32
CA LEU A 47 -5.30 -6.86 10.42
C LEU A 47 -5.72 -7.49 9.09
N ALA A 48 -5.56 -6.75 7.99
CA ALA A 48 -5.93 -7.21 6.65
C ALA A 48 -5.16 -6.46 5.56
N ALA A 49 -5.02 -7.09 4.39
CA ALA A 49 -4.47 -6.47 3.19
C ALA A 49 -5.35 -6.81 1.97
N GLU A 50 -6.20 -5.86 1.58
CA GLU A 50 -7.13 -6.02 0.47
C GLU A 50 -6.61 -5.38 -0.82
N LEU A 51 -6.75 -6.07 -1.95
CA LEU A 51 -6.31 -5.61 -3.26
C LEU A 51 -7.49 -5.16 -4.11
N PHE A 52 -7.61 -3.86 -4.33
CA PHE A 52 -8.60 -3.27 -5.22
C PHE A 52 -8.06 -3.19 -6.64
N ARG A 53 -8.82 -3.70 -7.62
CA ARG A 53 -8.54 -3.53 -9.05
C ARG A 53 -9.38 -2.36 -9.58
N LEU A 54 -8.71 -1.26 -9.91
CA LEU A 54 -9.34 -0.12 -10.54
C LEU A 54 -9.26 -0.33 -12.05
N HIS A 55 -10.34 -0.84 -12.65
CA HIS A 55 -10.41 -1.20 -14.07
C HIS A 55 -9.83 -0.09 -14.97
N GLY A 56 -8.72 -0.39 -15.66
CA GLY A 56 -8.02 0.54 -16.55
C GLY A 56 -7.04 1.52 -15.88
N LEU A 57 -7.03 1.65 -14.55
CA LEU A 57 -6.19 2.60 -13.80
C LEU A 57 -5.05 1.93 -13.02
N GLY A 58 -5.27 0.73 -12.48
CA GLY A 58 -4.24 -0.01 -11.77
C GLY A 58 -4.76 -0.85 -10.60
N ARG A 59 -3.89 -1.07 -9.63
CA ARG A 59 -4.20 -1.76 -8.37
C ARG A 59 -3.89 -0.84 -7.21
N VAL A 60 -4.66 -0.95 -6.13
CA VAL A 60 -4.37 -0.28 -4.86
C VAL A 60 -4.56 -1.29 -3.74
N ILE A 61 -3.67 -1.29 -2.77
CA ILE A 61 -3.77 -2.10 -1.57
C ILE A 61 -4.34 -1.23 -0.47
N ARG A 62 -5.39 -1.70 0.20
CA ARG A 62 -5.80 -1.17 1.51
C ARG A 62 -5.23 -2.09 2.58
N VAL A 63 -4.37 -1.53 3.41
CA VAL A 63 -3.84 -2.19 4.60
C VAL A 63 -4.65 -1.69 5.78
N GLU A 64 -5.37 -2.60 6.42
CA GLU A 64 -6.06 -2.34 7.68
C GLU A 64 -5.13 -2.67 8.83
N HIS A 65 -5.02 -1.76 9.79
CA HIS A 65 -4.21 -1.94 10.98
C HIS A 65 -4.89 -1.31 12.19
N ARG A 66 -4.43 -1.62 13.41
CA ARG A 66 -5.10 -1.17 14.66
C ARG A 66 -5.28 0.34 14.77
N GLN A 67 -4.44 1.13 14.13
CA GLN A 67 -4.47 2.60 14.19
C GLN A 67 -5.24 3.23 13.02
N GLY A 68 -5.75 2.45 12.06
CA GLY A 68 -6.52 2.97 10.93
C GLY A 68 -6.29 2.20 9.63
N GLN A 69 -6.26 2.95 8.52
CA GLN A 69 -6.11 2.39 7.19
C GLN A 69 -5.02 3.13 6.42
N LEU A 70 -4.26 2.35 5.65
CA LEU A 70 -3.23 2.83 4.75
C LEU A 70 -3.54 2.33 3.34
N PHE A 71 -3.70 3.26 2.41
CA PHE A 71 -3.84 2.98 0.99
C PHE A 71 -2.48 3.16 0.32
N LEU A 72 -2.01 2.17 -0.43
CA LEU A 72 -0.77 2.30 -1.18
C LEU A 72 -0.77 1.52 -2.49
N SER A 73 0.07 1.96 -3.41
CA SER A 73 0.32 1.24 -4.66
C SER A 73 1.73 1.49 -5.15
N VAL A 74 2.32 0.48 -5.79
CA VAL A 74 3.66 0.61 -6.36
C VAL A 74 3.56 1.43 -7.64
N VAL A 75 4.37 2.48 -7.74
CA VAL A 75 4.39 3.39 -8.89
C VAL A 75 5.59 3.13 -9.78
N ARG A 76 5.41 3.29 -11.09
CA ARG A 76 6.54 3.40 -12.04
C ARG A 76 7.09 4.82 -12.04
N PHE A 77 6.20 5.81 -12.03
CA PHE A 77 6.53 7.23 -11.88
C PHE A 77 5.30 8.00 -11.39
N MET A 78 5.53 9.23 -10.88
CA MET A 78 4.49 10.18 -10.50
C MET A 78 4.84 11.57 -11.01
N ILE A 79 3.82 12.33 -11.45
CA ILE A 79 3.92 13.75 -11.82
C ILE A 79 2.85 14.50 -11.02
N GLY A 80 3.29 15.26 -10.01
CA GLY A 80 2.36 15.85 -9.04
C GLY A 80 1.51 14.76 -8.37
N GLN A 81 0.19 14.93 -8.43
CA GLN A 81 -0.78 13.97 -7.88
C GLN A 81 -1.09 12.77 -8.79
N PHE A 82 -0.60 12.76 -10.03
CA PHE A 82 -0.89 11.69 -11.00
C PHE A 82 0.17 10.60 -10.90
N ALA A 83 -0.26 9.37 -10.65
CA ALA A 83 0.61 8.21 -10.52
C ALA A 83 0.38 7.21 -11.64
N PHE A 84 1.47 6.74 -12.27
CA PHE A 84 1.41 5.60 -13.18
C PHE A 84 1.74 4.32 -12.43
N ILE A 85 0.74 3.46 -12.27
CA ILE A 85 0.80 2.31 -11.38
C ILE A 85 1.57 1.14 -12.01
N ASN A 86 2.40 0.49 -11.21
CA ASN A 86 3.01 -0.79 -11.52
C ASN A 86 2.10 -1.93 -11.05
N PHE A 87 1.23 -2.40 -11.93
CA PHE A 87 0.23 -3.44 -11.63
C PHE A 87 0.83 -4.74 -11.08
N PHE A 88 1.95 -5.20 -11.65
CA PHE A 88 2.61 -6.44 -11.23
C PHE A 88 3.29 -6.28 -9.88
N LYS A 89 4.10 -5.23 -9.71
CA LYS A 89 4.79 -4.98 -8.43
C LYS A 89 3.84 -4.67 -7.28
N THR A 90 2.70 -4.03 -7.56
CA THR A 90 1.63 -3.88 -6.56
C THR A 90 1.04 -5.24 -6.16
N GLY A 91 0.91 -6.18 -7.10
CA GLY A 91 0.52 -7.55 -6.79
C GLY A 91 1.57 -8.33 -5.98
N GLU A 92 2.87 -8.08 -6.21
CA GLU A 92 3.95 -8.67 -5.40
C GLU A 92 3.91 -8.17 -3.97
N LEU A 93 3.85 -6.84 -3.77
CA LEU A 93 3.73 -6.24 -2.44
C LEU A 93 2.48 -6.70 -1.69
N HIS A 94 1.35 -6.85 -2.39
CA HIS A 94 0.13 -7.42 -1.80
C HIS A 94 0.33 -8.85 -1.27
N LYS A 95 1.01 -9.71 -2.04
CA LYS A 95 1.30 -11.08 -1.60
C LYS A 95 2.20 -11.10 -0.37
N GLU A 96 3.21 -10.21 -0.31
CA GLU A 96 4.06 -10.05 0.88
C GLU A 96 3.23 -9.65 2.10
N LEU A 97 2.34 -8.67 1.97
CA LEU A 97 1.46 -8.21 3.05
C LEU A 97 0.50 -9.31 3.53
N VAL A 98 -0.15 -10.02 2.59
CA VAL A 98 -1.07 -11.11 2.93
C VAL A 98 -0.34 -12.22 3.70
N ALA A 99 0.89 -12.56 3.30
CA ALA A 99 1.70 -13.55 4.01
C ALA A 99 1.96 -13.18 5.47
N VAL A 100 2.12 -11.90 5.79
CA VAL A 100 2.29 -11.42 7.17
C VAL A 100 0.98 -11.41 7.95
N THR A 101 -0.14 -11.05 7.32
CA THR A 101 -1.47 -11.03 7.99
C THR A 101 -2.02 -12.42 8.32
N GLY A 102 -1.45 -13.50 7.75
CA GLY A 102 -1.97 -14.86 7.89
C GLY A 102 -3.33 -15.09 7.22
N GLN A 103 -3.84 -14.14 6.42
CA GLN A 103 -5.11 -14.26 5.73
C GLN A 103 -4.99 -15.14 4.46
N PRO A 104 -5.94 -16.03 4.18
CA PRO A 104 -5.98 -16.73 2.90
C PRO A 104 -6.25 -15.74 1.76
N THR A 105 -5.44 -15.81 0.69
CA THR A 105 -5.63 -14.98 -0.51
C THR A 105 -7.00 -15.28 -1.12
N LYS A 106 -7.96 -14.35 -1.04
CA LYS A 106 -9.21 -14.45 -1.79
C LYS A 106 -8.89 -14.21 -3.27
N ILE A 107 -9.06 -15.27 -4.07
CA ILE A 107 -8.84 -15.28 -5.54
C ILE A 107 -10.03 -14.61 -6.23
#